data_AF-A0A2X2XP70-F1
#
_entry.id   AF-A0A2X2XP70-F1
#
_cell.length_a   1.000
_cell.length_b   1.000
_cell.length_c   1.000
_cell.angle_alpha   90.00
_cell.angle_beta   90.00
_cell.angle_gamma   90.00
#
_symmetry.space_group_name_H-M   'P 1'
#
loop_
_entity.id
_entity.type
_entity.pdbx_description
1 polymer ?
#
loop_
_entity_poly.entity_id
_entity_poly.type
_entity_poly.pdbx_seq_one_letter_code
_entity_poly.pdbx_strand_id
1 'polypeptide(L)' 'MKSKTVLKGKKLNKKELRSINGGLLMCLDPSLRCRQYHPKCAEDQCKPDQPRKPWN' A
#
# COMPACT_ATOMS: atom_id res chain seq x y z
N MET A 1 36.33 -9.54 13.96
CA MET A 1 35.15 -8.75 13.53
C MET A 1 33.94 -9.66 13.50
N LYS A 2 32.91 -9.40 14.31
CA LYS A 2 31.66 -10.19 14.29
C LYS A 2 30.92 -9.89 12.98
N SER A 3 30.72 -10.93 12.16
CA SER A 3 29.89 -10.88 10.96
C SER A 3 28.46 -10.48 11.37
N LYS A 4 28.09 -9.24 11.04
CA LYS A 4 26.71 -8.77 11.19
C LYS A 4 25.86 -9.63 10.26
N THR A 5 25.05 -10.51 10.83
CA THR A 5 24.04 -11.28 10.10
C THR A 5 23.12 -10.28 9.40
N VAL A 6 23.39 -10.04 8.12
CA VAL A 6 22.51 -9.23 7.28
C VAL A 6 21.17 -9.95 7.29
N LEU A 7 20.16 -9.32 7.87
CA LEU A 7 18.78 -9.81 7.86
C LEU A 7 18.34 -9.88 6.39
N LYS A 8 18.63 -11.00 5.72
CA LYS A 8 18.09 -11.29 4.40
C LYS A 8 16.57 -11.22 4.55
N GLY A 9 15.95 -10.21 3.95
CA GLY A 9 14.52 -9.98 4.05
C GLY A 9 13.75 -11.27 3.78
N LYS A 10 12.82 -11.63 4.66
CA LYS A 10 12.02 -12.84 4.53
C LYS A 10 11.23 -12.77 3.22
N LYS A 11 11.45 -13.73 2.31
CA LYS A 11 10.61 -13.87 1.12
C LYS A 11 9.20 -14.27 1.56
N LEU A 12 8.26 -13.36 1.38
CA LEU A 12 6.85 -13.56 1.75
C LEU A 12 6.21 -14.58 0.81
N ASN A 13 5.40 -15.48 1.37
CA ASN A 13 4.56 -16.35 0.56
C ASN A 13 3.37 -15.57 -0.02
N LYS A 14 2.63 -16.16 -0.98
CA LYS A 14 1.50 -15.48 -1.65
C LYS A 14 0.42 -15.01 -0.68
N LYS A 15 0.19 -15.70 0.44
CA LYS A 15 -0.79 -15.33 1.46
C LYS A 15 -0.30 -14.13 2.27
N GLU A 16 0.94 -14.16 2.75
CA GLU A 16 1.57 -13.05 3.46
C GLU A 16 1.68 -11.80 2.58
N LEU A 17 2.04 -11.96 1.30
CA LEU A 17 2.08 -10.86 0.34
C LEU A 17 0.69 -10.25 0.11
N ARG A 18 -0.37 -11.08 0.02
CA ARG A 18 -1.76 -10.59 -0.05
C ARG A 18 -2.19 -9.85 1.20
N SER A 19 -1.81 -10.35 2.38
CA SER A 19 -2.09 -9.69 3.66
C SER A 19 -1.39 -8.33 3.78
N ILE A 20 -0.14 -8.22 3.31
CA ILE A 20 0.63 -6.97 3.32
C ILE A 20 0.12 -5.98 2.29
N ASN A 21 -0.16 -6.46 1.07
CA ASN A 21 -0.76 -5.62 0.03
C ASN A 21 -2.12 -5.09 0.50
N GLY A 22 -2.86 -5.90 1.28
CA GLY A 22 -4.14 -5.52 1.84
C GLY A 22 -5.19 -5.29 0.74
N GLY A 23 -6.46 -5.41 1.10
CA GLY A 23 -7.53 -4.94 0.23
C GLY A 23 -7.45 -3.42 0.08
N LEU A 24 -8.07 -2.90 -0.98
CA LEU A 24 -8.31 -1.47 -1.07
C LEU A 24 -9.35 -1.06 -0.01
N LEU A 25 -9.15 0.10 0.61
CA LEU A 25 -10.06 0.71 1.55
C LEU A 25 -11.18 1.41 0.78
N MET A 26 -12.42 1.22 1.20
CA MET A 26 -13.53 2.02 0.67
C MET A 26 -13.44 3.41 1.31
N CYS A 27 -13.10 4.42 0.52
CA CYS A 27 -12.88 5.77 1.00
C CYS A 27 -14.03 6.72 0.70
N LEU A 28 -15.06 6.23 0.00
CA LEU A 28 -16.31 6.96 -0.21
C LEU A 28 -17.24 6.87 0.99
N ASP A 29 -17.89 7.99 1.25
CA ASP A 29 -19.09 8.09 2.06
C ASP A 29 -20.34 7.67 1.26
N PRO A 30 -21.47 7.28 1.88
CA PRO A 30 -22.74 7.07 1.19
C PRO A 30 -23.17 8.24 0.28
N SER A 31 -22.68 9.45 0.56
CA SER A 31 -22.92 10.66 -0.24
C SER A 31 -22.01 10.81 -1.46
N LEU A 32 -21.25 9.76 -1.83
CA LEU A 32 -20.27 9.74 -2.94
C LEU A 32 -19.13 10.77 -2.82
N ARG A 33 -18.87 11.25 -1.61
CA ARG A 33 -17.74 12.15 -1.30
C ARG A 33 -16.60 11.36 -0.68
N CYS A 34 -15.36 11.80 -0.92
CA CYS A 34 -14.20 11.21 -0.26
C CYS A 34 -14.22 11.55 1.24
N ARG A 35 -14.41 10.53 2.08
CA ARG A 35 -14.29 10.66 3.54
C ARG A 35 -12.83 10.81 3.97
N GLN A 36 -11.93 10.15 3.24
CA GLN A 36 -10.50 10.18 3.49
C GLN A 36 -9.72 10.06 2.18
N TYR A 37 -8.55 10.67 2.12
CA TYR A 37 -7.61 10.53 1.01
C TYR A 37 -6.46 9.62 1.41
N HIS A 38 -6.31 8.47 0.75
CA HIS A 38 -5.24 7.53 1.05
C HIS A 38 -4.81 6.74 -0.21
N PRO A 39 -3.52 6.41 -0.40
CA PRO A 39 -3.07 5.63 -1.56
C PRO A 39 -3.70 4.23 -1.66
N LYS A 40 -4.16 3.69 -0.51
CA LYS A 40 -4.86 2.40 -0.45
C LYS A 40 -6.37 2.53 -0.67
N CYS A 41 -6.91 3.70 -1.02
CA CYS A 41 -8.33 3.84 -1.35
C CYS A 41 -8.67 3.04 -2.62
N ALA A 42 -9.86 2.45 -2.67
CA ALA A 42 -10.33 1.74 -3.86
C ALA A 42 -10.63 2.72 -4.99
N GLU A 43 -11.08 3.91 -4.62
CA GLU A 43 -11.57 4.92 -5.54
C GLU A 43 -10.45 5.88 -5.94
N ASP A 44 -10.23 6.02 -7.26
CA ASP A 44 -9.15 6.86 -7.80
C ASP A 44 -9.30 8.34 -7.43
N GLN A 45 -10.53 8.84 -7.34
CA GLN A 45 -10.80 10.22 -6.93
C GLN A 45 -10.40 10.54 -5.48
N CYS A 46 -10.26 9.51 -4.64
CA CYS A 46 -9.84 9.66 -3.24
C CYS A 46 -8.38 9.26 -3.02
N LYS A 47 -7.63 8.94 -4.09
CA LYS A 47 -6.20 8.74 -3.98
C LYS A 47 -5.53 10.12 -4.03
N PRO A 48 -4.71 10.49 -3.03
CA PRO A 48 -3.90 11.70 -3.15
C PRO A 48 -2.98 11.53 -4.35
N ASP A 49 -2.79 12.59 -5.14
CA ASP A 49 -1.96 12.61 -6.36
C ASP A 49 -0.64 11.90 -6.03
N GLN A 50 -0.52 10.63 -6.44
CA GLN A 50 0.70 9.88 -6.18
C GLN A 50 1.79 10.63 -6.92
N PRO A 51 2.96 10.93 -6.33
CA PRO A 51 4.05 11.45 -7.13
C PRO A 51 4.30 10.45 -8.26
N ARG A 52 3.95 10.85 -9.48
CA ARG A 52 4.28 10.14 -10.72
C ARG A 52 5.79 10.16 -10.85
N LYS A 53 6.50 9.29 -10.14
CA LYS A 53 7.90 9.02 -10.41
C LYS A 53 8.04 7.55 -10.81
N PRO A 54 8.39 7.27 -12.08
CA PRO A 54 8.80 5.94 -12.45
C PRO A 54 10.07 5.64 -11.65
N TRP A 55 10.09 4.49 -10.99
CA TRP A 55 11.31 4.00 -10.36
C TRP A 55 12.31 3.73 -11.49
N ASN A 56 13.38 4.51 -11.54
CA ASN A 56 14.57 4.25 -12.35
C ASN A 56 15.58 3.48 -11.49
#